data_AF-A0A3B8WW03-F1
#
_entry.id   AF-A0A3B8WW03-F1
#
_cell.length_a   1.000
_cell.length_b   1.000
_cell.length_c   1.000
_cell.angle_alpha   90.00
_cell.angle_beta   90.00
_cell.angle_gamma   90.00
#
_symmetry.space_group_name_H-M   'P 1'
#
loop_
_entity.id
_entity.type
_entity.pdbx_description
1 polymer ?
#
loop_
_entity_poly.entity_id
_entity_poly.type
_entity_poly.pdbx_seq_one_letter_code
_entity_poly.pdbx_strand_id
1 'polypeptide(L)'
;NRNILIFPNLVINDIMALTVRTFQPISTGYLEVNAVSLAPREEHADVRKYRQYNFLEFLGPAGFATPDDVEMLEICQMGYQNMPEVVWNDISKGMNRAENNGDDELQMRSFWRRWNELMSA
;
A
#
# COMPACT_ATOMS: atom_id res chain seq x y z
N ASN A 1 1.31 8.14 12.40
CA ASN A 1 1.38 7.45 11.10
C ASN A 1 0.24 6.47 10.99
N ARG A 2 -0.71 6.73 10.09
CA ARG A 2 -1.79 5.80 9.80
C ARG A 2 -1.59 5.29 8.37
N ASN A 3 -1.54 3.97 8.20
CA ASN A 3 -1.53 3.32 6.90
C ASN A 3 -2.73 2.38 6.88
N ILE A 4 -3.76 2.76 6.14
CA ILE A 4 -5.05 2.07 6.14
C ILE A 4 -5.28 1.56 4.73
N LEU A 5 -5.56 0.27 4.62
CA LEU A 5 -6.10 -0.33 3.40
C LEU A 5 -7.58 -0.61 3.61
N ILE A 6 -8.40 -0.07 2.72
CA ILE A 6 -9.82 -0.39 2.60
C ILE A 6 -9.93 -1.33 1.39
N PHE A 7 -10.33 -2.57 1.68
CA PHE A 7 -10.46 -3.61 0.67
C PHE A 7 -11.42 -3.16 -0.46
N PRO A 8 -11.09 -3.39 -1.74
CA PRO A 8 -9.96 -4.21 -2.21
C PRO A 8 -8.67 -3.42 -2.49
N ASN A 9 -8.74 -2.11 -2.76
CA ASN A 9 -7.63 -1.42 -3.40
C ASN A 9 -7.49 0.07 -3.06
N LEU A 10 -8.17 0.55 -2.01
CA LEU A 10 -8.07 1.93 -1.55
C LEU A 10 -7.07 2.01 -0.39
N VAL A 11 -6.06 2.86 -0.51
CA VAL A 11 -5.06 3.08 0.55
C VAL A 11 -5.10 4.53 1.00
N ILE A 12 -5.07 4.74 2.31
CA ILE A 12 -4.97 6.05 2.95
C ILE A 12 -3.70 6.09 3.78
N ASN A 13 -2.81 7.02 3.47
CA ASN A 13 -1.56 7.24 4.19
C ASN A 13 -1.59 8.62 4.84
N ASP A 14 -1.39 8.64 6.15
CA ASP A 14 -1.21 9.86 6.95
C ASP A 14 0.18 9.79 7.59
N ILE A 15 1.18 10.26 6.84
CA ILE A 15 2.61 10.24 7.20
C ILE A 15 3.19 11.65 7.01
N MET A 16 3.63 12.00 5.79
CA MET A 16 4.16 13.34 5.47
C MET A 16 3.10 14.29 4.91
N ALA A 17 2.13 13.72 4.19
CA ALA A 17 0.91 14.35 3.74
C ALA A 17 -0.21 13.30 3.82
N LEU A 18 -1.47 13.75 3.90
CA LEU A 18 -2.61 12.84 3.76
C LEU A 18 -2.75 12.48 2.28
N THR A 19 -2.38 11.25 1.93
CA THR A 19 -2.44 10.75 0.56
C THR A 19 -3.51 9.68 0.46
N VAL A 20 -4.38 9.80 -0.54
CA VAL A 20 -5.34 8.76 -0.92
C VAL A 20 -4.84 8.12 -2.21
N ARG A 21 -4.69 6.80 -2.21
CA ARG A 21 -4.18 6.02 -3.35
C ARG A 21 -5.17 4.94 -3.75
N THR A 22 -5.23 4.61 -5.03
CA THR A 22 -5.93 3.42 -5.52
C THR A 22 -5.02 2.59 -6.40
N PHE A 23 -5.06 1.28 -6.23
CA PHE A 23 -4.35 0.32 -7.08
C PHE A 23 -5.32 -0.34 -8.05
N GLN A 24 -5.31 0.05 -9.32
CA GLN A 24 -6.21 -0.47 -10.33
C GLN A 24 -5.53 -1.61 -11.09
N PRO A 25 -5.94 -2.88 -10.91
CA PRO A 25 -5.39 -3.99 -11.67
C PRO A 25 -5.92 -3.93 -13.11
N ILE A 26 -5.02 -3.78 -14.08
CA ILE A 26 -5.39 -3.69 -15.50
C ILE A 26 -5.19 -5.05 -16.19
N SER A 27 -4.10 -5.74 -15.87
CA SER A 27 -3.83 -7.11 -16.32
C SER A 27 -2.89 -7.83 -15.33
N THR A 28 -2.67 -9.12 -15.52
CA THR A 28 -1.68 -9.85 -14.73
C THR A 28 -0.29 -9.26 -14.97
N GLY A 29 0.36 -8.78 -13.90
CA GLY A 29 1.67 -8.13 -13.97
C GLY A 29 1.63 -6.65 -14.35
N TYR A 30 0.45 -6.02 -14.43
CA TYR A 30 0.34 -4.57 -14.63
C TYR A 30 -0.82 -3.96 -13.85
N LEU A 31 -0.51 -2.93 -13.07
CA LEU A 31 -1.47 -2.14 -12.33
C LEU A 31 -1.18 -0.64 -12.50
N GLU A 32 -2.21 0.17 -12.40
CA GLU A 32 -2.09 1.63 -12.38
C GLU A 32 -2.33 2.16 -10.97
N VAL A 33 -1.41 3.01 -10.50
CA VAL A 33 -1.52 3.69 -9.21
C VAL A 33 -1.99 5.12 -9.43
N ASN A 34 -3.16 5.47 -8.88
CA ASN A 34 -3.59 6.85 -8.76
C ASN A 34 -3.34 7.33 -7.34
N ALA A 35 -2.83 8.55 -7.18
CA ALA A 35 -2.53 9.15 -5.88
C ALA A 35 -2.94 10.62 -5.85
N VAL A 36 -3.64 11.03 -4.80
CA VAL A 36 -4.02 12.42 -4.55
C VAL A 36 -3.62 12.84 -3.14
N SER A 37 -3.05 14.04 -3.01
CA SER A 37 -2.78 14.67 -1.72
C SER A 37 -3.99 15.48 -1.28
N LEU A 38 -4.44 15.28 -0.05
CA LEU A 38 -5.55 16.00 0.57
C LEU A 38 -5.02 17.04 1.56
N ALA A 39 -5.71 18.18 1.59
CA ALA A 39 -5.41 19.29 2.49
C ALA A 39 -6.71 19.93 3.01
N PRO A 40 -6.72 20.49 4.24
CA PRO A 40 -7.83 21.30 4.71
C PRO A 40 -8.07 22.52 3.81
N ARG A 41 -9.35 22.86 3.56
CA ARG A 41 -9.72 24.00 2.70
C ARG A 41 -9.16 25.33 3.21
N GLU A 42 -9.13 25.51 4.53
CA GLU A 42 -8.71 26.76 5.19
C GLU A 42 -7.22 26.77 5.60
N GLU A 43 -6.41 25.84 5.07
CA GLU A 43 -4.96 25.81 5.35
C GLU A 43 -4.24 27.04 4.77
N HIS A 44 -3.35 27.65 5.56
CA HIS A 44 -2.52 28.78 5.13
C HIS A 44 -1.69 28.42 3.89
N ALA A 45 -1.53 29.37 2.96
CA ALA A 45 -0.92 29.12 1.66
C ALA A 45 0.48 28.50 1.75
N ASP A 46 1.31 28.96 2.69
CA ASP A 46 2.65 28.40 2.90
C ASP A 46 2.62 26.95 3.42
N VAL A 47 1.71 26.65 4.34
CA VAL A 47 1.57 25.28 4.89
C VAL A 47 1.10 24.33 3.79
N ARG A 48 0.15 24.77 2.96
CA ARG A 48 -0.30 24.02 1.78
C ARG A 48 0.84 23.76 0.80
N LYS A 49 1.68 24.77 0.55
CA LYS A 49 2.86 24.64 -0.30
C LYS A 49 3.83 23.59 0.23
N TYR A 50 4.16 23.62 1.52
CA TYR A 50 5.03 22.62 2.15
C TYR A 50 4.42 21.21 2.10
N ARG A 51 3.11 21.06 2.34
CA ARG A 51 2.43 19.76 2.25
C ARG A 51 2.48 19.17 0.85
N GLN A 52 2.21 19.98 -0.17
CA GLN A 52 2.30 19.57 -1.57
C GLN A 52 3.73 19.16 -1.94
N TYR A 53 4.72 19.93 -1.47
CA TYR A 53 6.14 19.61 -1.67
C TYR A 53 6.51 18.27 -1.02
N ASN A 54 6.16 18.07 0.26
CA ASN A 54 6.42 16.82 0.98
C ASN A 54 5.75 15.61 0.32
N PHE A 55 4.54 15.78 -0.22
CA PHE A 55 3.87 14.74 -1.01
C PHE A 55 4.72 14.37 -2.23
N LEU A 56 5.09 15.35 -3.06
CA LEU A 56 5.86 15.11 -4.28
C LEU A 56 7.25 14.54 -4.00
N GLU A 57 7.90 15.00 -2.93
CA GLU A 57 9.26 14.60 -2.56
C GLU A 57 9.33 13.16 -2.04
N PHE A 58 8.29 12.64 -1.38
CA PHE A 58 8.36 11.32 -0.73
C PHE A 58 7.44 10.27 -1.37
N LEU A 59 6.14 10.56 -1.46
CA LEU A 59 5.10 9.61 -1.91
C LEU A 59 4.60 9.88 -3.34
N GLY A 60 5.09 10.93 -3.98
CA GLY A 60 4.77 11.25 -5.35
C GLY A 60 5.29 10.18 -6.31
N PRO A 61 4.89 10.23 -7.60
CA PRO A 61 5.33 9.24 -8.60
C PRO A 61 6.86 9.21 -8.80
N ALA A 62 7.54 10.32 -8.54
CA ALA A 62 9.00 10.42 -8.52
C ALA A 62 9.54 10.76 -7.11
N GLY A 63 8.74 10.50 -6.08
CA GLY A 63 9.13 10.73 -4.69
C GLY A 63 10.15 9.70 -4.23
N PHE A 64 10.94 10.05 -3.23
CA PHE A 64 12.07 9.29 -2.72
C PHE A 64 11.72 7.84 -2.34
N ALA A 65 10.53 7.58 -1.78
CA ALA A 65 10.14 6.24 -1.34
C ALA A 65 9.50 5.38 -2.45
N THR A 66 8.88 6.01 -3.44
CA THR A 66 8.10 5.30 -4.46
C THR A 66 8.96 4.34 -5.33
N PRO A 67 10.17 4.70 -5.78
CA PRO A 67 11.04 3.78 -6.52
C PRO A 67 11.38 2.51 -5.75
N ASP A 68 11.67 2.61 -4.46
CA ASP A 68 11.99 1.44 -3.63
C ASP A 68 10.78 0.50 -3.52
N ASP A 69 9.58 1.04 -3.29
CA ASP A 69 8.33 0.28 -3.26
C ASP A 69 8.05 -0.40 -4.61
N VAL A 70 8.21 0.33 -5.73
CA VAL A 70 7.97 -0.19 -7.09
C VAL A 70 8.96 -1.31 -7.42
N GLU A 71 10.25 -1.11 -7.16
CA GLU A 71 11.27 -2.12 -7.42
C GLU A 71 10.99 -3.42 -6.66
N MET A 72 10.61 -3.34 -5.37
CA MET A 72 10.27 -4.53 -4.59
C MET A 72 9.05 -5.26 -5.15
N LEU A 73 8.02 -4.54 -5.59
CA LEU A 73 6.82 -5.14 -6.19
C LEU A 73 7.13 -5.83 -7.53
N GLU A 74 7.92 -5.18 -8.39
CA GLU A 74 8.36 -5.74 -9.67
C GLU A 74 9.22 -6.99 -9.47
N ILE A 75 10.16 -6.96 -8.52
CA ILE A 75 10.98 -8.12 -8.15
C ILE A 75 10.10 -9.28 -7.66
N CYS A 76 9.11 -9.02 -6.79
CA CYS A 76 8.16 -10.05 -6.35
C CYS A 76 7.39 -10.65 -7.53
N GLN A 77 6.88 -9.81 -8.45
CA GLN A 77 6.14 -10.26 -9.62
C GLN A 77 6.99 -11.15 -10.53
N MET A 78 8.26 -10.79 -10.76
CA MET A 78 9.22 -11.62 -11.48
C MET A 78 9.50 -12.95 -10.75
N GLY A 79 9.67 -12.92 -9.43
CA GLY A 79 9.88 -14.12 -8.61
C GLY A 79 8.72 -15.11 -8.73
N TYR A 80 7.49 -14.63 -8.61
CA TYR A 80 6.29 -15.47 -8.73
C TYR A 80 6.11 -16.10 -10.12
N GLN A 81 6.60 -15.44 -11.18
CA GLN A 81 6.57 -16.00 -12.53
C GLN A 81 7.62 -17.11 -12.74
N ASN A 82 8.73 -17.08 -11.98
CA ASN A 82 9.86 -18.00 -12.17
C ASN A 82 9.91 -19.16 -11.16
N MET A 83 9.05 -19.18 -10.14
CA MET A 83 9.04 -20.20 -9.08
C MET A 83 7.65 -20.85 -8.92
N PRO A 84 7.11 -21.52 -9.96
CA PRO A 84 5.75 -22.07 -9.93
C PRO A 84 5.53 -23.17 -8.88
N GLU A 85 6.61 -23.82 -8.41
CA GLU A 85 6.57 -24.83 -7.36
C GLU A 85 6.36 -24.25 -5.95
N VAL A 86 6.65 -22.95 -5.76
CA VAL A 86 6.45 -22.27 -4.48
C VAL A 86 5.07 -21.64 -4.48
N VAL A 87 4.11 -22.33 -3.86
CA VAL A 87 2.70 -21.96 -3.93
C VAL A 87 2.23 -21.09 -2.75
N TRP A 88 3.11 -20.74 -1.81
CA TRP A 88 2.76 -20.00 -0.59
C TRP A 88 3.76 -18.90 -0.25
N ASN A 89 3.25 -17.75 0.20
CA ASN A 89 4.01 -16.75 0.94
C ASN A 89 3.78 -16.96 2.45
N ASP A 90 4.83 -16.89 3.27
CA ASP A 90 4.66 -16.90 4.72
C ASP A 90 4.13 -15.54 5.20
N ILE A 91 3.04 -15.57 5.97
CA ILE A 91 2.39 -14.39 6.58
C ILE A 91 2.10 -14.73 8.07
N SER A 92 3.03 -15.42 8.72
CA SER A 92 2.87 -15.94 10.08
C SER A 92 3.28 -14.97 11.19
N LYS A 93 3.85 -13.81 10.88
CA LYS A 93 4.37 -12.88 11.89
C LYS A 93 3.24 -12.43 12.81
N GLY A 94 3.47 -12.59 14.10
CA GLY A 94 2.56 -12.24 15.18
C GLY A 94 1.40 -13.21 15.43
N MET A 95 1.31 -14.37 14.75
CA MET A 95 0.22 -15.33 14.98
C MET A 95 0.14 -15.87 16.41
N ASN A 96 1.26 -15.95 17.12
CA ASN A 96 1.31 -16.46 18.50
C ASN A 96 1.19 -15.35 19.56
N ARG A 97 0.89 -14.12 19.16
CA ARG A 97 0.73 -12.99 20.08
C ARG A 97 -0.75 -12.83 20.47
N ALA A 98 -1.00 -12.52 21.73
CA ALA A 98 -2.35 -12.26 22.21
C ALA A 98 -2.92 -10.93 21.69
N GLU A 99 -2.05 -9.95 21.44
CA GLU A 99 -2.40 -8.60 20.98
C GLU A 99 -1.53 -8.20 19.78
N ASN A 100 -2.11 -7.39 18.89
CA ASN A 100 -1.44 -6.81 17.73
C ASN A 100 -0.77 -5.49 18.13
N ASN A 101 0.57 -5.42 18.01
CA ASN A 101 1.36 -4.24 18.37
C ASN A 101 1.67 -3.31 17.19
N GLY A 102 1.01 -3.49 16.05
CA GLY A 102 1.20 -2.70 14.82
C GLY A 102 2.39 -3.12 13.96
N ASP A 103 3.16 -4.14 14.37
CA ASP A 103 4.31 -4.70 13.65
C ASP A 103 4.10 -6.15 13.17
N ASP A 104 2.87 -6.66 13.27
CA ASP A 104 2.50 -7.99 12.82
C ASP A 104 1.91 -8.00 11.40
N GLU A 105 1.41 -9.16 10.97
CA GLU A 105 0.82 -9.33 9.64
C GLU A 105 -0.68 -9.69 9.68
N LEU A 106 -1.39 -9.36 10.78
CA LEU A 106 -2.81 -9.64 10.90
C LEU A 106 -3.63 -8.96 9.80
N GLN A 107 -3.24 -7.75 9.40
CA GLN A 107 -3.82 -6.97 8.30
C GLN A 107 -3.70 -7.71 6.96
N MET A 108 -2.54 -8.30 6.67
CA MET A 108 -2.32 -9.07 5.44
C MET A 108 -3.15 -10.35 5.45
N ARG A 109 -3.17 -11.08 6.56
CA ARG A 109 -4.03 -12.27 6.72
C ARG A 109 -5.51 -11.92 6.55
N SER A 110 -5.96 -10.79 7.09
CA SER A 110 -7.34 -10.33 6.96
C SER A 110 -7.73 -10.04 5.51
N PHE A 111 -6.83 -9.38 4.75
CA PHE A 111 -7.01 -9.14 3.32
C PHE A 111 -7.20 -10.45 2.55
N TRP A 112 -6.29 -11.41 2.73
CA TRP A 112 -6.31 -12.67 1.98
C TRP A 112 -7.48 -13.58 2.37
N ARG A 113 -7.94 -13.57 3.62
CA ARG A 113 -9.18 -14.27 4.01
C ARG A 113 -10.39 -13.70 3.28
N ARG A 114 -10.53 -12.37 3.26
CA ARG A 114 -11.65 -11.72 2.55
C ARG A 114 -11.59 -11.97 1.05
N TRP A 115 -10.40 -11.93 0.46
CA TRP A 115 -10.20 -12.30 -0.94
C TRP A 115 -10.64 -13.75 -1.21
N ASN A 116 -10.20 -14.70 -0.39
CA ASN A 116 -10.55 -16.11 -0.53
C ASN A 116 -12.06 -16.36 -0.40
N GLU A 117 -12.73 -15.70 0.55
CA GLU A 117 -14.19 -15.74 0.69
C GLU A 117 -14.89 -15.32 -0.60
N LEU A 118 -14.41 -14.26 -1.27
CA LEU A 118 -15.02 -13.73 -2.49
C LEU A 118 -14.74 -14.60 -3.73
N MET A 119 -13.55 -15.19 -3.81
CA MET A 119 -13.16 -16.04 -4.95
C MET A 119 -13.71 -17.46 -4.87
N SER A 120 -14.11 -17.91 -3.67
CA SER A 120 -14.65 -19.26 -3.43
C SER A 120 -16.18 -19.30 -3.31
N ALA A 121 -16.84 -18.15 -3.43
CA ALA A 121 -18.29 -18.01 -3.33
C ALA A 121 -19.01 -18.36 -4.64
#